data_AF-A0A1Q3JXV7-F1
#
_entry.id   AF-A0A1Q3JXV7-F1
#
_cell.length_a   1.000
_cell.length_b   1.000
_cell.length_c   1.000
_cell.angle_alpha   90.00
_cell.angle_beta   90.00
_cell.angle_gamma   90.00
#
_symmetry.space_group_name_H-M   'P 1'
#
loop_
_entity.id
_entity.type
_entity.pdbx_description
1 polymer ?
#
loop_
_entity_poly.entity_id
_entity_poly.type
_entity_poly.pdbx_seq_one_letter_code
_entity_poly.pdbx_strand_id
1 'polypeptide(L)'
;MKTSMRIAALVLITSLGGCANLERHNASAVSQGDDDAYCQAHGGPQGSAAYAACRKDRDVAATRSDRMERTHRDLAERMLNGQ
;
A
#
# COMPACT_ATOMS: atom_id res chain seq x y z
N MET A 1 -27.24 -9.03 36.85
CA MET A 1 -25.76 -8.85 36.85
C MET A 1 -25.03 -9.74 35.83
N LYS A 2 -25.31 -11.06 35.76
CA LYS A 2 -24.57 -12.00 34.89
C LYS A 2 -24.76 -11.78 33.38
N THR A 3 -25.92 -11.26 32.97
CA THR A 3 -26.24 -10.92 31.57
C THR A 3 -25.55 -9.64 31.10
N SER A 4 -25.52 -8.59 31.93
CA SER A 4 -24.81 -7.34 31.64
C SER A 4 -23.30 -7.54 31.47
N MET A 5 -22.71 -8.47 32.22
CA MET A 5 -21.29 -8.82 32.10
C MET A 5 -20.96 -9.51 30.76
N ARG A 6 -21.89 -10.31 30.22
CA ARG A 6 -21.74 -10.96 28.91
C ARG A 6 -21.85 -9.94 27.76
N ILE A 7 -22.74 -8.96 27.90
CA ILE A 7 -22.91 -7.89 26.90
C ILE A 7 -21.66 -7.00 26.89
N ALA A 8 -21.15 -6.62 28.07
CA ALA A 8 -19.93 -5.83 28.18
C ALA A 8 -18.71 -6.54 27.57
N ALA A 9 -18.59 -7.86 27.78
CA ALA A 9 -17.53 -8.65 27.16
C ALA A 9 -17.65 -8.70 25.63
N LEU A 10 -18.86 -8.80 25.09
CA LEU A 10 -19.10 -8.88 23.65
C LEU A 10 -18.74 -7.57 22.93
N VAL A 11 -19.07 -6.42 23.53
CA VAL A 11 -18.73 -5.09 23.00
C VAL A 11 -17.21 -4.87 22.95
N LEU A 12 -16.49 -5.29 24.01
CA LEU A 12 -15.03 -5.18 24.09
C LEU A 12 -14.30 -6.00 23.02
N ILE A 13 -14.82 -7.17 22.64
CA ILE A 13 -14.19 -8.01 21.62
C ILE A 13 -14.38 -7.39 20.22
N THR A 14 -15.53 -6.75 19.96
CA THR A 14 -15.80 -6.13 18.65
C THR A 14 -15.02 -4.83 18.42
N SER A 15 -14.70 -4.07 19.47
CA SER A 15 -13.97 -2.80 19.32
C SER A 15 -12.48 -2.99 19.02
N LEU A 16 -11.86 -4.11 19.42
CA LEU A 16 -10.46 -4.42 19.09
C LEU A 16 -10.28 -4.97 17.66
N GLY A 17 -11.34 -5.47 17.01
CA GLY A 17 -11.26 -6.02 15.65
C GLY A 17 -11.19 -4.96 14.54
N GLY A 18 -11.51 -3.70 14.84
CA GLY A 18 -11.56 -2.62 13.84
C GLY A 18 -10.20 -2.10 13.37
N CYS A 19 -9.14 -2.24 14.18
CA CYS A 19 -7.83 -1.68 13.86
C CYS A 19 -7.00 -2.54 12.90
N ALA A 20 -7.31 -3.83 12.77
CA ALA A 20 -6.54 -4.77 11.93
C ALA A 20 -6.86 -4.67 10.41
N ASN A 21 -7.69 -3.70 10.01
CA ASN A 21 -8.03 -3.46 8.60
C ASN A 21 -7.24 -2.30 7.98
N LEU A 22 -6.50 -1.52 8.77
CA LEU A 22 -5.71 -0.41 8.25
C LEU A 22 -4.46 -0.87 7.49
N GLU A 23 -3.92 -2.04 7.81
CA GLU A 23 -2.69 -2.57 7.19
C GLU A 23 -2.93 -3.20 5.81
N ARG A 24 -4.15 -3.67 5.52
CA ARG A 24 -4.44 -4.40 4.26
C ARG A 24 -4.65 -3.49 3.06
N HIS A 25 -4.88 -2.19 3.28
CA HIS A 25 -5.13 -1.23 2.21
C HIS A 25 -3.90 -0.40 1.81
N ASN A 26 -2.74 -0.62 2.44
CA ASN A 26 -1.47 -0.09 1.95
C ASN A 26 -0.89 -0.94 0.81
N ALA A 27 -1.74 -1.28 -0.17
CA ALA A 27 -1.36 -2.02 -1.37
C ALA A 27 -0.56 -1.17 -2.39
N SER A 28 -0.08 0.00 -1.96
CA SER A 28 0.67 0.95 -2.80
C SER A 28 2.07 1.22 -2.27
N ALA A 29 2.64 0.37 -1.43
CA ALA A 29 4.09 0.25 -1.39
C ALA A 29 4.51 -0.66 -2.54
N VAL A 30 4.47 -0.16 -3.79
CA VAL A 30 5.25 -0.76 -4.88
C VAL A 30 6.65 -0.90 -4.31
N SER A 31 7.04 -2.15 -4.03
CA SER A 31 8.21 -2.54 -3.25
C SER A 31 9.32 -1.50 -3.35
N GLN A 32 9.66 -0.83 -2.24
CA GLN A 32 10.90 -0.05 -2.09
C GLN A 32 12.16 -0.96 -2.13
N GLY A 33 12.04 -2.18 -2.65
CA GLY A 33 13.17 -3.04 -2.92
C GLY A 33 13.98 -2.51 -4.09
N ASP A 34 15.28 -2.74 -4.02
CA ASP A 34 16.22 -2.43 -5.08
C ASP A 34 15.80 -3.10 -6.41
N ASP A 35 15.28 -2.28 -7.33
CA ASP A 35 14.81 -2.73 -8.65
C ASP A 35 15.93 -3.40 -9.47
N ASP A 36 17.19 -3.00 -9.26
CA ASP A 36 18.32 -3.61 -9.95
C ASP A 36 18.58 -5.01 -9.42
N ALA A 37 18.57 -5.20 -8.11
CA ALA A 37 18.68 -6.53 -7.49
C ALA A 37 17.50 -7.43 -7.91
N TYR A 38 16.28 -6.90 -7.93
CA TYR A 38 15.10 -7.63 -8.37
C TYR A 38 15.21 -8.06 -9.84
N CYS A 39 15.56 -7.13 -10.73
CA CYS A 39 15.65 -7.42 -12.15
C CYS A 39 16.86 -8.27 -12.52
N GLN A 40 17.96 -8.23 -11.75
CA GLN A 40 19.05 -9.21 -11.92
C GLN A 40 18.60 -10.63 -11.61
N ALA A 41 17.74 -10.82 -10.59
CA ALA A 41 17.23 -12.14 -10.21
C ALA A 41 16.13 -12.67 -11.14
N HIS A 42 15.29 -11.79 -11.70
CA HIS A 42 14.08 -12.20 -12.45
C HIS A 42 14.11 -11.86 -13.94
N GLY A 43 14.82 -10.79 -14.34
CA GLY A 43 14.94 -10.32 -15.72
C GLY A 43 16.22 -10.81 -16.42
N GLY A 44 17.10 -11.52 -15.73
CA GLY A 44 18.38 -12.00 -16.26
C GLY A 44 19.51 -10.98 -16.09
N PRO A 45 20.67 -11.21 -16.74
CA PRO A 45 21.85 -10.40 -16.52
C PRO A 45 21.65 -8.96 -16.97
N GLN A 46 22.33 -8.02 -16.31
CA GLN A 46 22.33 -6.61 -16.68
C GLN A 46 22.75 -6.44 -18.16
N GLY A 47 22.07 -5.54 -18.86
CA GLY A 47 22.30 -5.29 -20.29
C GLY A 47 21.55 -6.24 -21.23
N SER A 48 20.88 -7.29 -20.71
CA SER A 48 19.98 -8.11 -21.52
C SER A 48 18.66 -7.37 -21.82
N ALA A 49 18.01 -7.74 -22.93
CA ALA A 49 16.71 -7.18 -23.29
C ALA A 49 15.63 -7.50 -22.23
N ALA A 50 15.70 -8.68 -21.60
CA ALA A 50 14.78 -9.08 -20.54
C ALA A 50 14.99 -8.26 -19.26
N TYR A 51 16.23 -7.94 -18.91
CA TYR A 51 16.54 -7.06 -17.77
C TYR A 51 16.00 -5.63 -18.01
N ALA A 52 16.20 -5.09 -19.22
CA ALA A 52 15.68 -3.77 -19.59
C ALA A 52 14.14 -3.71 -19.56
N ALA A 53 13.46 -4.77 -20.01
CA ALA A 53 12.01 -4.89 -19.93
C ALA A 53 11.52 -4.91 -18.46
N CYS A 54 12.18 -5.70 -17.60
CA CYS A 54 11.87 -5.75 -16.17
C CYS A 54 11.97 -4.38 -15.50
N ARG A 55 13.05 -3.64 -15.77
CA ARG A 55 13.23 -2.29 -15.19
C ARG A 55 12.13 -1.34 -15.64
N LYS A 56 11.77 -1.37 -16.93
CA LYS A 56 10.70 -0.55 -17.48
C LYS A 56 9.34 -0.84 -16.84
N ASP A 57 8.99 -2.12 -16.63
CA ASP A 57 7.72 -2.49 -16.02
C ASP A 57 7.63 -2.04 -14.55
N ARG A 58 8.75 -2.16 -13.82
CA ARG A 58 8.91 -1.67 -12.45
C ARG A 58 8.78 -0.13 -12.38
N ASP A 59 9.42 0.60 -13.29
CA ASP A 59 9.34 2.06 -13.36
C ASP A 59 7.91 2.55 -13.66
N VAL A 60 7.18 1.84 -14.53
CA VAL A 60 5.75 2.12 -14.81
C VAL A 60 4.89 1.88 -13.57
N ALA A 61 5.15 0.82 -12.82
CA ALA A 61 4.44 0.55 -11.57
C ALA A 61 4.70 1.65 -10.53
N ALA A 62 5.94 2.09 -10.38
CA ALA A 62 6.31 3.20 -9.49
C ALA A 62 5.59 4.50 -9.89
N THR A 63 5.60 4.86 -11.18
CA THR A 63 4.92 6.07 -11.69
C THR A 63 3.41 6.06 -11.42
N ARG A 64 2.75 4.89 -11.48
CA ARG A 64 1.33 4.76 -11.15
C ARG A 64 1.07 5.02 -9.67
N SER A 65 1.94 4.54 -8.78
CA SER A 65 1.85 4.80 -7.35
C SER A 65 1.99 6.30 -7.05
N ASP A 66 3.00 6.96 -7.65
CA ASP A 66 3.24 8.40 -7.46
C ASP A 66 2.09 9.27 -7.97
N ARG A 67 1.37 8.84 -9.01
CA ARG A 67 0.18 9.55 -9.48
C ARG A 67 -0.93 9.48 -8.44
N MET A 68 -1.19 8.30 -7.87
CA MET A 68 -2.24 8.13 -6.85
C MET A 68 -1.91 8.96 -5.60
N GLU A 69 -0.66 8.93 -5.15
CA GLU A 69 -0.18 9.74 -4.03
C GLU A 69 -0.34 11.25 -4.28
N ARG A 70 -0.01 11.72 -5.49
CA ARG A 70 -0.24 13.12 -5.87
C ARG A 70 -1.72 13.49 -5.87
N THR A 71 -2.59 12.64 -6.41
CA THR A 71 -4.04 12.86 -6.40
C THR A 71 -4.60 12.87 -4.98
N HIS A 72 -4.11 12.01 -4.09
CA HIS A 72 -4.50 11.99 -2.68
C HIS A 72 -4.08 13.27 -1.97
N ARG A 73 -2.85 13.75 -2.22
CA ARG A 73 -2.37 15.03 -1.68
C ARG A 73 -3.18 16.21 -2.18
N ASP A 74 -3.43 16.30 -3.50
CA ASP A 74 -4.25 17.36 -4.10
C ASP A 74 -5.67 17.38 -3.51
N LEU A 75 -6.30 16.22 -3.37
CA LEU A 75 -7.61 16.10 -2.73
C LEU A 75 -7.57 16.59 -1.28
N ALA A 76 -6.56 16.16 -0.50
CA ALA A 76 -6.41 16.58 0.88
C ALA A 76 -6.21 18.10 1.00
N GLU A 77 -5.39 18.69 0.12
CA GLU A 77 -5.18 20.14 0.05
C GLU A 77 -6.46 20.89 -0.30
N ARG A 78 -7.27 20.38 -1.23
CA ARG A 78 -8.57 20.98 -1.57
C ARG A 78 -9.54 20.96 -0.41
N MET A 79 -9.64 19.82 0.29
CA MET A 79 -10.49 19.71 1.49
C MET A 79 -10.04 20.66 2.60
N LEU A 80 -8.73 20.79 2.81
CA LEU A 80 -8.17 21.71 3.80
C LEU A 80 -8.53 23.18 3.49
N ASN A 81 -8.56 23.52 2.20
CA ASN A 81 -8.87 24.85 1.72
C ASN A 81 -10.37 25.08 1.46
N GLY A 82 -11.24 24.09 1.75
CA GLY A 82 -12.69 24.19 1.59
C GLY A 82 -13.20 24.24 0.15
N GLN A 83 -12.48 23.63 -0.79
CA GLN A 83 -12.81 23.55 -2.23
C GLN A 83 -13.39 22.19 -2.66
#